data_AF-A0A1S7S9I9-F1
#
_entry.id   AF-A0A1S7S9I9-F1
#
_cell.length_a   1.000
_cell.length_b   1.000
_cell.length_c   1.000
_cell.angle_alpha   90.00
_cell.angle_beta   90.00
_cell.angle_gamma   90.00
#
_symmetry.space_group_name_H-M   'P 1'
#
loop_
_entity.id
_entity.type
_entity.pdbx_description
1 polymer ?
#
loop_
_entity_poly.entity_id
_entity_poly.type
_entity_poly.pdbx_seq_one_letter_code
_entity_poly.pdbx_strand_id
1 'polypeptide(L)'
;MTTPSASMMAINGRIQREGDVVHLVAQRLFDLSDDLGRLGERDEQFPLPHGRGDEFARGNGAPDPRERPKAAAPARDIYVPDLLIDRLKVKSRNFH
;
A
#
# COMPACT_ATOMS: atom_id res chain seq x y z
N MET A 1 14.73 5.18 22.94
CA MET A 1 14.21 4.71 21.64
C MET A 1 14.80 3.33 21.40
N THR A 2 13.98 2.27 21.50
CA THR A 2 14.47 0.89 21.43
C THR A 2 14.35 0.42 19.99
N THR A 3 15.47 0.12 19.33
CA THR A 3 15.48 -0.39 17.96
C THR A 3 14.97 -1.84 17.97
N PRO A 4 13.95 -2.22 17.19
CA PRO A 4 13.54 -3.61 17.08
C PRO A 4 14.71 -4.44 16.53
N SER A 5 15.11 -5.49 17.24
CA SER A 5 16.16 -6.40 16.78
C SER A 5 15.52 -7.46 15.87
N ALA A 6 15.99 -7.55 14.62
CA ALA A 6 15.61 -8.59 13.67
C ALA A 6 16.84 -9.44 13.31
N SER A 7 16.64 -10.72 13.04
CA SER A 7 17.67 -11.66 12.58
C SER A 7 17.39 -12.11 11.15
N MET A 8 18.45 -12.33 10.35
CA MET A 8 18.33 -12.81 8.98
C MET A 8 19.13 -14.09 8.78
N MET A 9 18.51 -15.09 8.15
CA MET A 9 19.17 -16.32 7.72
C MET A 9 18.98 -16.55 6.23
N ALA A 10 20.05 -16.91 5.54
CA ALA A 10 19.99 -17.41 4.17
C ALA A 10 20.08 -18.95 4.17
N ILE A 11 19.26 -19.56 3.33
CA ILE A 11 19.18 -21.01 3.19
C ILE A 11 19.52 -21.38 1.75
N ASN A 12 20.52 -22.24 1.57
CA ASN A 12 20.73 -22.94 0.31
C ASN A 12 20.13 -24.34 0.45
N GLY A 13 19.13 -24.65 -0.36
CA GLY A 13 18.34 -25.86 -0.22
C GLY A 13 17.42 -26.09 -1.39
N ARG A 14 16.52 -27.07 -1.23
CA ARG A 14 15.52 -27.41 -2.25
C ARG A 14 14.13 -27.18 -1.71
N ILE A 15 13.28 -26.58 -2.54
CA ILE A 15 11.86 -26.41 -2.24
C ILE A 15 11.12 -27.64 -2.74
N GLN A 16 10.26 -28.20 -1.90
CA GLN A 16 9.30 -29.24 -2.24
C GLN A 16 7.89 -28.67 -2.01
N ARG A 17 6.96 -28.96 -2.92
CA ARG A 17 5.57 -28.51 -2.82
C ARG A 17 4.66 -29.71 -2.94
N GLU A 18 3.73 -29.81 -2.01
CA GLU A 18 2.70 -30.84 -1.99
C GLU A 18 1.36 -30.18 -1.65
N GLY A 19 0.49 -30.07 -2.67
CA GLY A 19 -0.75 -29.29 -2.55
C GLY A 19 -0.45 -27.85 -2.09
N ASP A 20 -1.04 -27.48 -0.95
CA ASP A 20 -0.91 -26.15 -0.34
C ASP A 20 0.33 -26.02 0.58
N VAL A 21 1.07 -27.10 0.80
CA VAL A 21 2.22 -27.12 1.71
C VAL A 21 3.53 -26.97 0.94
N VAL A 22 4.41 -26.12 1.47
CA VAL A 22 5.76 -25.91 0.95
C VAL A 22 6.77 -26.34 2.01
N HIS A 23 7.57 -27.34 1.69
CA HIS A 23 8.72 -27.76 2.50
C HIS A 23 10.00 -27.16 1.91
N LEU A 24 10.87 -26.64 2.77
CA LEU A 24 12.22 -26.21 2.39
C LEU A 24 13.23 -27.17 3.03
N VAL A 25 13.89 -27.99 2.20
CA VAL A 25 14.97 -28.88 2.63
C VAL A 25 16.28 -28.10 2.61
N ALA A 26 16.75 -27.68 3.79
CA ALA A 26 18.01 -26.95 3.94
C ALA A 26 19.21 -27.89 3.71
N GLN A 27 20.14 -27.48 2.84
CA GLN A 27 21.44 -28.13 2.68
C GLN A 27 22.54 -27.35 3.39
N ARG A 28 22.44 -26.01 3.40
CA ARG A 28 23.32 -25.11 4.14
C ARG A 28 22.54 -23.91 4.68
N LEU A 29 23.01 -23.41 5.82
CA LEU A 29 22.47 -22.26 6.54
C LEU A 29 23.56 -21.22 6.72
N PHE A 30 23.23 -19.95 6.51
CA PHE A 30 24.12 -18.81 6.74
C PHE A 30 23.41 -17.80 7.61
N ASP A 31 24.06 -17.37 8.68
CA ASP A 31 23.59 -16.24 9.49
C ASP A 31 24.08 -14.94 8.85
N LEU A 32 23.12 -14.06 8.53
CA LEU A 32 23.34 -12.76 7.90
C LEU A 32 22.83 -11.62 8.81
N SER A 33 22.61 -11.89 10.10
CA SER A 33 22.08 -10.90 11.04
C SER A 33 23.05 -9.71 11.22
N ASP A 34 24.36 -9.95 11.17
CA ASP A 34 25.38 -8.89 11.21
C ASP A 34 25.32 -8.00 9.95
N ASP A 35 25.22 -8.61 8.76
CA ASP A 35 25.08 -7.87 7.51
C ASP A 35 23.79 -7.05 7.46
N LEU A 36 22.70 -7.57 8.04
CA LEU A 36 21.45 -6.82 8.20
C LEU A 36 21.63 -5.62 9.15
N GLY A 37 22.32 -5.80 10.28
CA GLY A 37 22.63 -4.72 11.22
C GLY A 37 23.38 -3.57 10.55
N ARG A 38 24.38 -3.90 9.72
CA ARG A 38 25.19 -2.92 8.97
C ARG A 38 24.38 -2.10 7.96
N LEU A 39 23.24 -2.57 7.47
CA LEU A 39 22.42 -1.77 6.54
C LEU A 39 21.87 -0.49 7.18
N GLY A 40 21.60 -0.50 8.49
CA GLY A 40 21.14 0.68 9.22
C GLY A 40 22.23 1.69 9.56
N GLU A 41 23.50 1.28 9.49
CA GLU A 41 24.67 2.12 9.78
C GLU A 41 25.21 2.83 8.52
N ARG A 42 24.68 2.52 7.34
CA ARG A 42 25.06 3.22 6.11
C ARG A 42 24.44 4.62 6.12
N ASP A 43 25.26 5.63 6.36
CA ASP A 43 24.92 7.06 6.20
C ASP A 43 24.74 7.47 4.71
N GLU A 44 24.46 6.51 3.83
CA GLU A 44 24.16 6.76 2.43
C GLU A 44 22.65 6.90 2.25
N GLN A 45 22.24 7.96 1.55
CA GLN A 45 20.83 8.17 1.24
C GLN A 45 20.33 7.03 0.35
N PHE A 46 19.39 6.21 0.85
CA PHE A 46 18.79 5.14 0.06
C PHE A 46 18.18 5.74 -1.20
N PRO A 47 18.65 5.39 -2.40
CA PRO A 47 18.17 6.00 -3.63
C PRO A 47 16.78 5.44 -3.91
N LEU A 48 15.75 6.10 -3.38
CA LEU A 48 14.36 5.81 -3.70
C LEU A 48 14.10 6.33 -5.12
N PRO A 49 13.93 5.46 -6.13
CA PRO A 49 13.47 5.94 -7.42
C PRO A 49 12.06 6.50 -7.23
N HIS A 50 11.88 7.74 -7.65
CA HIS A 50 10.59 8.41 -7.56
C HIS A 50 9.52 7.59 -8.29
N GLY A 51 8.53 7.08 -7.56
CA GLY A 51 7.45 6.24 -8.07
C GLY A 51 6.13 6.98 -8.01
N ARG A 52 5.23 6.78 -8.98
CA ARG A 52 3.95 7.52 -9.21
C ARG A 52 3.14 7.99 -7.98
N GLY A 53 3.28 7.40 -6.80
CA GLY A 53 2.68 7.86 -5.53
C GLY A 53 3.50 8.86 -4.72
N ASP A 54 4.63 9.33 -5.23
CA ASP A 54 5.60 10.19 -4.53
C ASP A 54 5.56 11.65 -4.97
N GLU A 55 4.42 12.10 -5.50
CA GLU A 55 4.20 13.43 -6.10
C GLU A 55 4.56 14.62 -5.16
N PHE A 56 4.75 14.36 -3.86
CA PHE A 56 5.20 15.32 -2.87
C PHE A 56 6.74 15.46 -2.75
N ALA A 57 7.52 14.62 -3.43
CA ALA A 57 8.98 14.64 -3.39
C ALA A 57 9.58 15.92 -4.00
N ARG A 58 8.79 16.68 -4.77
CA ARG A 58 9.19 17.97 -5.36
C ARG A 58 8.26 19.10 -4.94
N GLY A 59 8.12 19.32 -3.63
CA GLY A 59 7.93 20.64 -3.01
C GLY A 59 6.76 21.55 -3.42
N ASN A 60 5.90 21.15 -4.37
CA ASN A 60 4.73 21.90 -4.77
C ASN A 60 3.51 21.00 -4.57
N GLY A 61 3.25 20.68 -3.30
CA GLY A 61 2.01 20.04 -2.89
C GLY A 61 0.86 20.88 -3.42
N ALA A 62 0.13 20.33 -4.39
CA ALA A 62 -1.10 20.96 -4.84
C ALA A 62 -2.00 21.16 -3.60
N PRO A 63 -2.65 22.33 -3.43
CA PRO A 63 -3.54 22.57 -2.30
C PRO A 63 -4.53 21.41 -2.16
N ASP A 64 -4.76 20.94 -0.93
CA ASP A 64 -5.69 19.83 -0.67
C ASP A 64 -6.96 20.10 -1.49
N PRO A 65 -7.38 19.17 -2.37
CA PRO A 65 -8.60 19.34 -3.16
C PRO A 65 -9.84 19.71 -2.31
N ARG A 66 -9.83 19.45 -1.01
CA ARG A 66 -10.86 19.86 -0.03
C ARG A 66 -10.82 21.34 0.34
N GLU A 67 -9.65 21.98 0.27
CA GLU A 67 -9.47 23.41 0.50
C GLU A 67 -9.82 24.24 -0.74
N ARG A 68 -9.92 23.58 -1.91
CA ARG A 68 -10.39 24.25 -3.13
C ARG A 68 -11.88 24.59 -2.98
N PRO A 69 -12.29 25.84 -3.23
CA PRO A 69 -13.71 26.15 -3.36
C PRO A 69 -14.28 25.24 -4.45
N LYS A 70 -15.33 24.46 -4.11
CA LYS A 70 -16.02 23.63 -5.10
C LYS A 70 -16.46 24.54 -6.23
N ALA A 71 -15.86 24.38 -7.41
CA ALA A 71 -16.38 25.03 -8.60
C ALA A 71 -17.85 24.60 -8.71
N ALA A 72 -18.76 25.57 -8.69
CA ALA A 72 -20.17 25.29 -8.89
C ALA A 72 -20.27 24.67 -10.29
N ALA A 73 -20.41 23.35 -10.35
CA ALA A 73 -20.66 22.69 -11.62
C ALA A 73 -21.92 23.35 -12.19
N PRO A 74 -21.90 23.85 -13.44
CA PRO A 74 -23.10 24.42 -14.02
C PRO A 74 -24.20 23.36 -13.92
N ALA A 75 -25.37 23.77 -13.40
CA ALA A 75 -26.53 22.90 -13.32
C ALA A 75 -26.79 22.36 -14.72
N ARG A 76 -26.61 21.05 -14.91
CA ARG A 76 -26.93 20.42 -16.19
C ARG A 76 -28.45 20.49 -16.30
N ASP A 77 -28.94 21.16 -17.33
CA ASP A 77 -30.37 21.18 -17.64
C ASP A 77 -30.78 19.81 -18.18
N ILE A 78 -31.14 18.92 -17.25
CA ILE A 78 -31.55 17.54 -17.54
C ILE A 78 -33.07 17.50 -17.46
N TYR A 79 -33.75 17.70 -18.59
CA TYR A 79 -35.15 17.31 -18.73
C TYR A 79 -35.22 15.85 -19.20
N VAL A 80 -35.20 14.91 -18.25
CA VAL A 80 -35.41 13.49 -18.50
C VAL A 80 -36.74 13.09 -17.86
N PRO A 81 -37.81 12.86 -18.64
CA PRO A 81 -39.15 12.55 -18.11
C PRO A 81 -39.21 11.27 -17.26
N ASP A 82 -38.25 10.36 -17.42
CA ASP A 82 -38.29 9.01 -16.85
C ASP A 82 -37.47 8.82 -15.55
N LEU A 83 -36.93 9.89 -14.97
CA LEU A 83 -36.25 9.84 -13.67
C LEU A 83 -37.12 10.38 -12.54
N LEU A 84 -38.36 9.88 -12.43
CA LEU A 84 -39.17 10.05 -11.23
C LEU A 84 -38.49 9.28 -10.08
N ILE A 85 -37.77 9.99 -9.22
CA ILE A 85 -36.99 9.49 -8.07
C ILE A 85 -37.88 8.85 -6.97
N ASP A 86 -39.20 8.77 -7.16
CA ASP A 86 -40.14 8.22 -6.17
C ASP A 86 -40.22 6.68 -6.12
N ARG A 87 -39.42 5.93 -6.90
CA ARG A 87 -39.48 4.45 -6.90
C ARG A 87 -38.36 3.73 -6.16
N LEU A 88 -37.28 4.39 -5.73
CA LEU A 88 -36.19 3.69 -5.03
C LEU A 88 -36.44 3.61 -3.52
N LYS A 89 -37.39 2.76 -3.11
CA LYS A 89 -37.59 2.42 -1.69
C LYS A 89 -36.48 1.47 -1.23
N VAL A 90 -35.34 2.01 -0.83
CA VAL A 90 -34.25 1.25 -0.20
C VAL A 90 -34.68 0.87 1.22
N LYS A 91 -34.98 -0.41 1.47
CA LYS A 91 -35.09 -0.95 2.84
C LYS A 91 -33.71 -1.35 3.34
N SER A 92 -33.27 -0.76 4.44
CA SER A 92 -32.10 -1.24 5.18
C SER A 92 -32.41 -2.59 5.84
N ARG A 93 -31.48 -3.54 5.76
CA ARG A 93 -31.48 -4.75 6.60
C ARG A 93 -30.68 -4.43 7.86
N ASN A 94 -31.31 -4.57 9.03
CA ASN A 94 -30.61 -4.53 10.30
C ASN A 94 -29.97 -5.90 10.52
N PHE A 95 -28.65 -5.94 10.72
CA PHE A 95 -27.95 -7.13 11.18
C PHE A 95 -27.93 -7.07 12.72
N HIS A 96 -28.54 -8.07 13.37
CA HIS A 96 -28.39 -8.36 14.79
C HIS A 96 -27.40 -9.52 14.95
#